data_AF-A0A951A7Q9-F1
#
_entry.id   AF-A0A951A7Q9-F1
#
_cell.length_a   1.000
_cell.length_b   1.000
_cell.length_c   1.000
_cell.angle_alpha   90.00
_cell.angle_beta   90.00
_cell.angle_gamma   90.00
#
_symmetry.space_group_name_H-M   'P 1'
#
loop_
_entity.id
_entity.type
_entity.pdbx_description
1 polymer ?
#
loop_
_entity_poly.entity_id
_entity_poly.type
_entity_poly.pdbx_seq_one_letter_code
_entity_poly.pdbx_strand_id
1 'polypeptide(L)'
;EKEEDRRYGLERYMKETHRLYGVFNKRLGEVQYAAGNDVSIADFAILGWAWRHERHQVSLNDYPHVKRWYEAMMARPGTKRGFEVALS
;
A
#
# COMPACT_ATOMS: atom_id res chain seq x y z
N GLU A 1 21.74 -16.31 -11.23
CA GLU A 1 20.65 -17.11 -10.61
C GLU A 1 20.05 -18.04 -11.64
N LYS A 2 19.60 -19.23 -11.23
CA LYS A 2 18.88 -20.14 -12.13
C LYS A 2 17.45 -19.62 -12.35
N GLU A 3 16.86 -19.93 -13.49
CA GLU A 3 15.49 -19.51 -13.84
C GLU A 3 14.45 -19.98 -12.82
N GLU A 4 14.61 -21.20 -12.29
CA GLU A 4 13.75 -21.77 -11.25
C GLU A 4 13.82 -20.97 -9.94
N ASP A 5 15.01 -20.55 -9.51
CA ASP A 5 15.21 -19.74 -8.31
C ASP A 5 14.49 -18.38 -8.44
N ARG A 6 14.56 -17.78 -9.64
CA ARG A 6 13.88 -16.52 -9.96
C ARG A 6 12.37 -16.65 -9.92
N ARG A 7 11.81 -17.74 -10.47
CA ARG A 7 10.37 -18.02 -10.45
C ARG A 7 9.85 -18.23 -9.03
N TYR A 8 10.56 -19.03 -8.22
CA TYR A 8 10.21 -19.24 -6.82
C TYR A 8 10.20 -17.92 -6.03
N GLY A 9 11.23 -17.08 -6.21
CA GLY A 9 11.32 -15.78 -5.57
C GLY A 9 10.12 -14.89 -5.91
N LEU A 10 9.79 -14.79 -7.20
CA LEU A 10 8.64 -14.01 -7.67
C LEU A 10 7.33 -14.50 -7.05
N GLU A 11 7.03 -15.80 -7.13
CA GLU A 11 5.79 -16.39 -6.59
C GLU A 11 5.67 -16.15 -5.08
N ARG A 12 6.77 -16.35 -4.34
CA ARG A 12 6.83 -16.11 -2.90
C ARG A 12 6.50 -14.66 -2.55
N TYR A 13 7.15 -13.69 -3.21
CA TYR A 13 6.96 -12.27 -2.90
C TYR A 13 5.61 -11.73 -3.39
N MET A 14 5.06 -12.26 -4.50
CA MET A 14 3.69 -11.95 -4.90
C MET A 14 2.68 -12.42 -3.86
N LYS A 15 2.80 -13.68 -3.40
CA LYS A 15 1.92 -14.23 -2.36
C LYS A 15 2.01 -13.42 -1.05
N GLU A 16 3.22 -13.05 -0.64
CA GLU A 16 3.42 -12.25 0.56
C GLU A 16 2.87 -10.83 0.41
N THR A 17 3.02 -10.22 -0.76
CA THR A 17 2.43 -8.91 -1.07
C THR A 17 0.92 -8.96 -0.89
N HIS A 18 0.22 -9.91 -1.52
CA HIS A 18 -1.23 -10.06 -1.37
C HIS A 18 -1.64 -10.35 0.08
N ARG A 19 -0.84 -11.10 0.84
CA ARG A 19 -1.07 -11.34 2.27
C ARG A 19 -1.00 -10.04 3.07
N LEU A 20 0.01 -9.20 2.82
CA LEU A 20 0.19 -7.91 3.50
C LEU A 20 -0.96 -6.94 3.19
N TYR A 21 -1.38 -6.83 1.92
CA TYR A 21 -2.58 -6.06 1.57
C TYR A 21 -3.84 -6.60 2.25
N GLY A 22 -3.99 -7.92 2.37
CA GLY A 22 -5.10 -8.55 3.09
C GLY A 22 -5.12 -8.20 4.59
N VAL A 23 -3.97 -8.25 5.26
CA VAL A 23 -3.84 -7.85 6.68
C VAL A 23 -4.20 -6.37 6.86
N PHE A 24 -3.66 -5.52 5.99
CA PHE A 24 -3.93 -4.08 6.09
C PHE A 24 -5.38 -3.74 5.77
N ASN A 25 -5.99 -4.40 4.79
CA ASN A 25 -7.41 -4.27 4.49
C ASN A 25 -8.28 -4.65 5.69
N LYS A 26 -7.97 -5.76 6.37
CA LYS A 26 -8.68 -6.15 7.60
C LYS A 26 -8.55 -5.07 8.68
N ARG A 27 -7.34 -4.57 8.93
CA ARG A 27 -7.09 -3.50 9.92
C ARG A 27 -7.92 -2.25 9.60
N LEU A 28 -7.91 -1.81 8.34
CA LEU A 28 -8.66 -0.65 7.88
C LEU A 28 -10.19 -0.90 7.78
N GLY A 29 -10.65 -2.13 7.98
CA GLY A 29 -12.06 -2.43 8.19
C GLY A 29 -12.54 -2.05 9.59
N GLU A 30 -11.62 -1.94 10.56
CA GLU A 30 -11.93 -1.67 11.97
C GLU A 30 -11.66 -0.21 12.37
N VAL A 31 -10.72 0.45 11.69
CA VAL A 31 -10.28 1.83 11.99
C VAL A 31 -10.13 2.67 10.72
N GLN A 32 -10.18 3.99 10.84
CA GLN A 32 -10.10 4.90 9.70
C GLN A 32 -8.70 4.92 9.05
N TYR A 33 -7.65 4.92 9.87
CA TYR A 33 -6.24 5.03 9.51
C TYR A 33 -5.42 3.91 10.18
N ALA A 34 -4.16 3.74 9.78
CA ALA A 34 -3.34 2.60 10.18
C ALA A 34 -3.26 2.41 11.72
N ALA A 35 -3.08 3.52 12.45
CA ALA A 35 -2.93 3.52 13.91
C ALA A 35 -4.25 3.73 14.67
N GLY A 36 -5.38 4.03 14.02
CA GLY A 36 -6.63 4.35 14.70
C GLY A 36 -7.51 5.31 13.92
N ASN A 37 -8.18 6.23 14.63
CA ASN A 37 -9.12 7.17 14.03
C ASN A 37 -8.47 8.47 13.53
N ASP A 38 -7.22 8.71 13.90
CA ASP A 38 -6.44 9.86 13.46
C ASP A 38 -5.28 9.44 12.55
N VAL A 39 -4.98 10.29 11.56
CA VAL A 39 -3.80 10.12 10.70
C VAL A 39 -2.54 10.20 11.55
N SER A 40 -1.59 9.32 11.28
CA SER A 40 -0.29 9.31 11.95
C SER A 40 0.85 9.12 10.95
N ILE A 41 2.08 9.17 11.46
CA ILE A 41 3.28 8.82 10.67
C ILE A 41 3.23 7.40 10.09
N ALA A 42 2.45 6.48 10.69
CA ALA A 42 2.28 5.13 10.17
C ALA A 42 1.61 5.14 8.79
N ASP A 43 0.62 6.01 8.57
CA ASP A 43 -0.06 6.13 7.27
C ASP A 43 0.89 6.62 6.19
N PHE A 44 1.73 7.61 6.50
CA PHE A 44 2.72 8.13 5.56
C PHE A 44 3.83 7.11 5.26
N ALA A 45 4.27 6.34 6.25
CA ALA A 45 5.24 5.26 6.06
C ALA A 45 4.71 4.16 5.13
N ILE A 46 3.41 3.82 5.24
CA ILE A 46 2.76 2.82 4.38
C ILE A 46 2.43 3.39 3.01
N LEU A 47 2.00 4.65 2.93
CA LEU A 47 1.57 5.30 1.68
C LEU A 47 2.67 5.31 0.62
N GLY A 48 3.93 5.51 1.01
CA GLY A 48 5.07 5.45 0.09
C GLY A 48 5.16 4.12 -0.67
N TRP A 49 4.81 3.01 -0.02
CA TRP A 49 4.72 1.69 -0.64
C TRP A 49 3.40 1.50 -1.38
N ALA A 50 2.28 1.85 -0.78
CA ALA A 50 0.95 1.65 -1.36
C ALA A 50 0.75 2.44 -2.67
N TRP A 51 1.37 3.61 -2.82
CA TRP A 51 1.38 4.40 -4.06
C TRP A 51 1.95 3.62 -5.27
N ARG A 52 2.77 2.59 -5.03
CA ARG A 52 3.32 1.72 -6.06
C ARG A 52 2.50 0.44 -6.28
N HIS A 53 1.26 0.36 -5.80
CA HIS A 53 0.45 -0.87 -5.88
C HIS A 53 0.37 -1.48 -7.29
N GLU A 54 0.31 -0.67 -8.35
CA GLU A 54 0.31 -1.15 -9.73
C GLU A 54 1.62 -1.88 -10.09
N ARG A 55 2.77 -1.40 -9.61
CA ARG A 55 4.06 -2.08 -9.78
C ARG A 55 4.14 -3.39 -9.00
N HIS A 56 3.36 -3.51 -7.94
CA HIS A 56 3.22 -4.75 -7.17
C HIS A 56 2.22 -5.72 -7.82
N GLN A 57 1.60 -5.35 -8.95
CA GLN A 57 0.51 -6.10 -9.61
C GLN A 57 -0.71 -6.28 -8.70
N VAL A 58 -0.99 -5.27 -7.86
CA VAL A 58 -2.12 -5.27 -6.92
C VAL A 58 -3.20 -4.32 -7.40
N SER A 59 -4.40 -4.86 -7.63
CA SER A 59 -5.61 -4.07 -7.82
C SER A 59 -6.18 -3.66 -6.46
N LEU A 60 -6.28 -2.36 -6.19
CA LEU A 60 -6.90 -1.88 -4.95
C LEU A 60 -8.41 -2.19 -4.87
N ASN A 61 -9.05 -2.54 -5.99
CA ASN A 61 -10.45 -2.97 -5.95
C ASN A 61 -10.65 -4.29 -5.18
N ASP A 62 -9.61 -5.11 -5.06
CA ASP A 62 -9.64 -6.35 -4.26
C ASP A 62 -9.52 -6.07 -2.75
N TYR A 63 -9.17 -4.84 -2.37
CA TYR A 63 -8.89 -4.39 -1.02
C TYR A 63 -9.65 -3.08 -0.71
N PRO A 64 -10.99 -3.12 -0.58
CA PRO A 64 -11.83 -1.91 -0.55
C PRO A 64 -11.51 -0.95 0.59
N HIS A 65 -11.07 -1.45 1.75
CA HIS A 65 -10.69 -0.60 2.88
C HIS A 65 -9.33 0.06 2.65
N VAL A 66 -8.40 -0.64 2.01
CA VAL A 66 -7.12 -0.04 1.55
C VAL A 66 -7.39 1.01 0.48
N LYS A 67 -8.28 0.73 -0.48
CA LYS A 67 -8.66 1.69 -1.53
C LYS A 67 -9.20 2.99 -0.93
N ARG A 68 -10.18 2.89 -0.03
CA ARG A 68 -10.74 4.05 0.70
C ARG A 68 -9.65 4.86 1.42
N TRP A 69 -8.79 4.17 2.17
CA TRP A 69 -7.68 4.82 2.89
C TRP A 69 -6.70 5.49 1.93
N TYR A 70 -6.34 4.83 0.83
CA TYR A 70 -5.41 5.34 -0.18
C TYR A 70 -5.94 6.60 -0.84
N GLU A 71 -7.20 6.58 -1.29
CA GLU A 71 -7.86 7.74 -1.89
C GLU A 71 -7.93 8.91 -0.91
N ALA A 72 -8.29 8.64 0.36
CA ALA A 72 -8.32 9.66 1.41
C ALA A 72 -6.94 10.27 1.66
N MET A 73 -5.88 9.45 1.73
CA MET A 73 -4.51 9.91 1.97
C MET A 73 -3.96 10.72 0.79
N MET A 74 -4.20 10.28 -0.45
CA MET A 74 -3.78 10.97 -1.68
C MET A 74 -4.57 12.26 -1.94
N ALA A 75 -5.80 12.38 -1.44
CA ALA A 75 -6.60 13.59 -1.56
C ALA A 75 -6.07 14.76 -0.70
N ARG A 76 -5.28 14.49 0.35
CA ARG A 76 -4.79 15.50 1.30
C ARG A 76 -3.87 16.52 0.61
N PRO A 77 -4.05 17.83 0.82
CA PRO A 77 -3.20 18.85 0.20
C PRO A 77 -1.71 18.69 0.51
N GLY A 78 -1.36 18.34 1.76
CA GLY A 78 0.04 18.10 2.16
C GLY A 78 0.65 16.89 1.45
N THR A 79 -0.11 15.82 1.29
CA THR A 79 0.33 14.62 0.55
C THR A 79 0.59 14.97 -0.92
N LYS A 80 -0.36 15.64 -1.60
CA LYS A 80 -0.21 16.05 -3.00
C LYS A 80 1.07 16.85 -3.22
N ARG A 81 1.29 17.90 -2.41
CA ARG A 81 2.52 18.70 -2.47
C ARG A 81 3.78 17.87 -2.27
N GLY A 82 3.75 16.88 -1.37
CA GLY A 82 4.88 15.97 -1.15
C GLY A 82 5.22 15.13 -2.38
N PHE A 83 4.20 14.59 -3.07
CA PHE A 83 4.40 13.80 -4.29
C PHE A 83 4.77 14.63 -5.53
N GLU A 84 4.50 15.94 -5.52
CA GLU A 84 4.94 16.87 -6.57
C GLU A 84 6.45 17.19 -6.48
N VAL A 85 7.10 16.91 -5.35
CA VAL A 85 8.55 17.09 -5.20
C VAL A 85 9.27 16.04 -6.02
N ALA A 86 10.11 16.49 -6.96
CA ALA A 86 10.95 15.60 -7.75
C ALA A 86 11.93 14.84 -6.85
N LEU A 87 12.03 13.52 -7.06
CA LEU A 87 13.11 12.72 -6.49
C LEU A 87 14.38 13.04 -7.29
N SER A 88 15.30 13.76 -6.66
CA SER A 88 16.63 14.07 -7.20
C SER A 88 17.53 12.84 -7.25
#